data_AF-A0A6A7MC65-F1
#
_entry.id   AF-A0A6A7MC65-F1
#
_cell.length_a   1.000
_cell.length_b   1.000
_cell.length_c   1.000
_cell.angle_alpha   90.00
_cell.angle_beta   90.00
_cell.angle_gamma   90.00
#
_symmetry.space_group_name_H-M   'P 1'
#
loop_
_entity.id
_entity.type
_entity.pdbx_description
1 polymer ?
#
loop_
_entity_poly.entity_id
_entity_poly.type
_entity_poly.pdbx_seq_one_letter_code
_entity_poly.pdbx_strand_id
1 'polypeptide(L)'
;MSNSKVVDAEAVPHTPLAHGSRVLPAVTVDTYNEELRDDDGFVGDRASRRAFRAILADWRDRLKEHGEDPLGDTPMEDVSKAKLDKMMASDDPKSAALAHTVVEEFAAELATVVRRFMRLASWKDTERIVLGGGLIASRIGELAMGRAALILTGAGIAVELSPIQNHPDEAGLIGSVQLAPSWILAGHDAILAADIGGTNVRVGIVELNADKRGSVSEADVWKRQHWRHFDDKPGREEAIDRIADMLVKLIERAEGEKVKLAPFMGIGCPGLIDEHGTILKGGQNLPGNWEGDGFNLAVALGKRLPRIGGHDVFIQIHNDAVVQGLSEVPNMQDISHWGVMTIGTGLGNARFTNRTD
;
A
#
# COMPACT_ATOMS: atom_id res chain seq x y z
N MET A 1 -21.46 51.63 14.61
CA MET A 1 -20.86 51.50 13.26
C MET A 1 -19.42 51.09 13.50
N SER A 2 -18.89 49.94 13.10
CA SER A 2 -19.25 48.87 12.18
C SER A 2 -18.72 47.57 12.81
N ASN A 3 -19.57 46.54 12.89
CA ASN A 3 -19.21 45.22 13.39
C ASN A 3 -19.09 44.31 12.15
N SER A 4 -17.88 44.12 11.62
CA SER A 4 -17.65 43.20 10.51
C SER A 4 -17.58 41.77 11.05
N LYS A 5 -18.74 41.10 11.08
CA LYS A 5 -18.80 39.64 11.12
C LYS A 5 -18.09 39.11 9.86
N VAL A 6 -16.92 38.53 10.06
CA VAL A 6 -16.38 37.56 9.11
C VAL A 6 -17.37 36.40 9.12
N VAL A 7 -18.02 36.21 7.99
CA VAL A 7 -18.97 35.14 7.77
C VAL A 7 -18.13 33.86 7.71
N ASP A 8 -18.34 32.95 8.66
CA ASP A 8 -17.77 31.61 8.62
C ASP A 8 -18.08 31.03 7.24
N ALA A 9 -17.02 30.62 6.53
CA ALA A 9 -17.15 29.87 5.29
C ALA A 9 -18.04 28.66 5.58
N GLU A 10 -19.14 28.55 4.84
CA GLU A 10 -20.12 27.48 4.97
C GLU A 10 -19.40 26.12 5.04
N ALA A 11 -19.43 25.49 6.22
CA ALA A 11 -18.99 24.13 6.39
C ALA A 11 -19.94 23.23 5.60
N VAL A 12 -19.60 22.96 4.35
CA VAL A 12 -20.27 21.93 3.55
C VAL A 12 -20.18 20.63 4.34
N PRO A 13 -21.30 19.97 4.67
CA PRO A 13 -21.26 18.71 5.38
C PRO A 13 -20.45 17.70 4.58
N HIS A 14 -19.30 17.28 5.09
CA HIS A 14 -18.51 16.23 4.46
C HIS A 14 -19.30 14.92 4.51
N THR A 15 -19.55 14.30 3.36
CA THR A 15 -20.11 12.95 3.29
C THR A 15 -19.08 11.98 3.89
N PRO A 16 -19.31 11.39 5.08
CA PRO A 16 -18.27 10.64 5.80
C PRO A 16 -17.85 9.33 5.11
N LEU A 17 -18.52 8.98 4.01
CA LEU A 17 -18.55 7.66 3.40
C LEU A 17 -18.55 7.76 1.86
N ALA A 18 -17.61 8.53 1.32
CA ALA A 18 -17.34 8.56 -0.12
C ALA A 18 -16.16 7.65 -0.46
N HIS A 19 -16.20 7.04 -1.65
CA HIS A 19 -15.04 6.37 -2.22
C HIS A 19 -13.93 7.39 -2.49
N GLY A 20 -12.66 6.98 -2.41
CA GLY A 20 -11.52 7.86 -2.69
C GLY A 20 -11.46 9.14 -1.83
N SER A 21 -12.16 9.19 -0.68
CA SER A 21 -12.28 10.41 0.13
C SER A 21 -10.90 10.98 0.49
N ARG A 22 -10.74 12.29 0.31
CA ARG A 22 -9.54 13.01 0.75
C ARG A 22 -9.58 13.39 2.21
N VAL A 23 -10.74 13.40 2.83
CA VAL A 23 -10.92 13.82 4.23
C VAL A 23 -11.38 12.60 5.00
N LEU A 24 -10.46 11.97 5.72
CA LEU A 24 -10.68 10.78 6.55
C LEU A 24 -10.71 11.18 8.03
N PRO A 25 -11.18 10.31 8.94
CA PRO A 25 -11.28 10.64 10.35
C PRO A 25 -9.97 11.16 10.97
N ALA A 26 -8.85 10.46 10.76
CA ALA A 26 -7.56 10.80 11.36
C ALA A 26 -6.65 11.68 10.48
N VAL A 27 -6.85 11.69 9.16
CA VAL A 27 -5.94 12.33 8.20
C VAL A 27 -6.67 12.97 7.02
N THR A 28 -6.02 13.94 6.40
CA THR A 28 -6.34 14.41 5.05
C THR A 28 -5.35 13.76 4.07
N VAL A 29 -5.86 13.18 2.99
CA VAL A 29 -5.06 12.65 1.86
C VAL A 29 -4.80 13.77 0.87
N ASP A 30 -3.60 14.35 0.91
CA ASP A 30 -3.23 15.51 0.11
C ASP A 30 -3.01 15.14 -1.36
N THR A 31 -2.40 13.99 -1.60
CA THR A 31 -2.23 13.42 -2.94
C THR A 31 -2.00 11.91 -2.88
N TYR A 32 -2.26 11.23 -3.98
CA TYR A 32 -1.93 9.82 -4.20
C TYR A 32 -1.88 9.52 -5.68
N ASN A 33 -1.25 8.41 -6.05
CA ASN A 33 -1.09 7.98 -7.43
C ASN A 33 -0.44 9.09 -8.30
N GLU A 34 0.55 9.80 -7.75
CA GLU A 34 1.34 10.79 -8.49
C GLU A 34 2.18 10.09 -9.55
N GLU A 35 2.09 10.59 -10.77
CA GLU A 35 2.73 10.04 -11.97
C GLU A 35 3.85 10.97 -12.45
N LEU A 36 5.01 10.93 -11.78
CA LEU A 36 6.18 11.70 -12.22
C LEU A 36 6.82 11.03 -13.43
N ARG A 37 7.13 11.82 -14.46
CA ARG A 37 7.82 11.36 -15.66
C ARG A 37 9.13 12.10 -15.91
N ASP A 38 10.06 11.42 -16.55
CA ASP A 38 11.24 11.98 -17.21
C ASP A 38 11.38 11.38 -18.63
N ASP A 39 12.49 11.67 -19.30
CA ASP A 39 12.73 11.22 -20.68
C ASP A 39 12.77 9.68 -20.81
N ASP A 40 13.04 8.97 -19.71
CA ASP A 40 13.18 7.51 -19.66
C ASP A 40 11.88 6.80 -19.21
N GLY A 41 10.83 7.55 -18.85
CA GLY A 41 9.52 7.00 -18.46
C GLY A 41 9.02 7.51 -17.11
N PHE A 42 8.39 6.63 -16.32
CA PHE A 42 7.94 7.00 -14.98
C PHE A 42 9.10 6.95 -13.99
N VAL A 43 9.31 8.05 -13.27
CA VAL A 43 10.37 8.15 -12.25
C VAL A 43 10.21 7.08 -11.18
N GLY A 44 8.97 6.79 -10.77
CA GLY A 44 8.69 5.78 -9.75
C GLY A 44 9.11 4.36 -10.12
N ASP A 45 9.16 4.02 -11.41
CA ASP A 45 9.54 2.68 -11.86
C ASP A 45 10.99 2.34 -11.53
N ARG A 46 11.84 3.36 -11.36
CA ARG A 46 13.24 3.24 -10.92
C ARG A 46 13.38 2.72 -9.49
N ALA A 47 12.35 2.90 -8.65
CA ALA A 47 12.29 2.40 -7.27
C ALA A 47 11.23 1.29 -7.13
N SER A 48 11.25 0.32 -8.03
CA SER A 48 10.32 -0.82 -8.04
C SER A 48 11.04 -2.16 -7.82
N ARG A 49 10.26 -3.22 -7.55
CA ARG A 49 10.80 -4.60 -7.56
C ARG A 49 11.43 -4.95 -8.92
N ARG A 50 10.88 -4.42 -10.01
CA ARG A 50 11.40 -4.64 -11.37
C ARG A 50 12.76 -3.96 -11.54
N ALA A 51 12.92 -2.72 -11.08
CA ALA A 51 14.20 -2.02 -11.13
C ALA A 51 15.29 -2.74 -10.32
N PHE A 52 14.99 -3.18 -9.10
CA PHE A 52 15.94 -3.97 -8.30
C PHE A 52 16.38 -5.24 -9.05
N ARG A 53 15.44 -5.93 -9.71
CA ARG A 53 15.74 -7.13 -10.51
C ARG A 53 16.55 -6.82 -11.76
N ALA A 54 16.30 -5.67 -12.41
CA ALA A 54 17.03 -5.23 -13.59
C ALA A 54 18.49 -4.90 -13.25
N ILE A 55 18.74 -4.22 -12.13
CA ILE A 55 20.10 -3.95 -11.61
C ILE A 55 20.86 -5.27 -11.42
N LEU A 56 20.26 -6.24 -10.74
CA LEU A 56 20.89 -7.55 -10.55
C LEU A 56 21.14 -8.27 -11.89
N ALA A 57 20.19 -8.22 -12.82
CA ALA A 57 20.33 -8.88 -14.12
C ALA A 57 21.51 -8.30 -14.92
N ASP A 58 21.59 -6.97 -15.02
CA ASP A 58 22.67 -6.26 -15.72
C ASP A 58 24.05 -6.60 -15.13
N TRP A 59 24.17 -6.64 -13.80
CA TRP A 59 25.42 -7.06 -13.17
C TRP A 59 25.78 -8.52 -13.46
N ARG A 60 24.80 -9.42 -13.46
CA ARG A 60 25.07 -10.82 -13.81
C ARG A 60 25.52 -10.98 -15.25
N ASP A 61 24.91 -10.25 -16.18
CA ASP A 61 25.27 -10.31 -17.59
C ASP A 61 26.72 -9.84 -17.80
N ARG A 62 27.10 -8.71 -17.20
CA ARG A 62 28.50 -8.21 -17.21
C ARG A 62 29.50 -9.20 -16.60
N LEU A 63 29.14 -9.86 -15.49
CA LEU A 63 30.03 -10.82 -14.83
C LEU A 63 30.12 -12.15 -15.60
N LYS A 64 29.04 -12.59 -16.26
CA LYS A 64 29.03 -13.79 -17.10
C LYS A 64 29.95 -13.67 -18.31
N GLU A 65 30.03 -12.49 -18.92
CA GLU A 65 30.98 -12.20 -20.02
C GLU A 65 32.44 -12.49 -19.63
N HIS A 66 32.74 -12.49 -18.34
CA HIS A 66 34.06 -12.75 -17.78
C HIS A 66 34.15 -14.05 -16.95
N GLY A 67 33.10 -14.87 -16.91
CA GLY A 67 33.07 -16.13 -16.16
C GLY A 67 33.11 -15.97 -14.64
N GLU A 68 32.69 -14.81 -14.13
CA GLU A 68 32.79 -14.45 -12.71
C GLU A 68 31.46 -14.37 -11.96
N ASP A 69 30.32 -14.70 -12.60
CA ASP A 69 28.99 -14.61 -11.95
C ASP A 69 28.90 -15.54 -10.72
N PRO A 70 28.83 -14.99 -9.48
CA PRO A 70 28.73 -15.79 -8.26
C PRO A 70 27.43 -16.58 -8.15
N LEU A 71 26.41 -16.22 -8.93
CA LEU A 71 25.14 -16.96 -9.00
C LEU A 71 25.18 -18.12 -10.00
N GLY A 72 26.22 -18.21 -10.83
CA GLY A 72 26.41 -19.25 -11.84
C GLY A 72 25.15 -19.47 -12.68
N ASP A 73 24.75 -20.73 -12.83
CA ASP A 73 23.59 -21.13 -13.64
C ASP A 73 22.24 -20.88 -12.97
N THR A 74 22.18 -20.28 -11.77
CA THR A 74 20.90 -20.01 -11.10
C THR A 74 20.03 -19.12 -12.00
N PRO A 75 18.81 -19.53 -12.40
CA PRO A 75 17.90 -18.68 -13.14
C PRO A 75 17.53 -17.41 -12.37
N MET A 76 17.24 -16.30 -13.06
CA MET A 76 16.95 -15.02 -12.41
C MET A 76 15.70 -15.07 -11.53
N GLU A 77 14.70 -15.82 -11.96
CA GLU A 77 13.44 -16.11 -11.28
C GLU A 77 13.65 -16.82 -9.93
N ASP A 78 14.70 -17.64 -9.83
CA ASP A 78 15.01 -18.46 -8.65
C ASP A 78 15.87 -17.72 -7.62
N VAL A 79 16.42 -16.55 -7.98
CA VAL A 79 17.16 -15.72 -7.03
C VAL A 79 16.17 -15.07 -6.06
N SER A 80 15.92 -15.68 -4.92
CA SER A 80 15.02 -15.12 -3.90
C SER A 80 15.68 -13.98 -3.09
N LYS A 81 14.87 -13.17 -2.42
CA LYS A 81 15.36 -12.15 -1.47
C LYS A 81 16.22 -12.79 -0.37
N ALA A 82 15.76 -13.92 0.18
CA ALA A 82 16.51 -14.68 1.17
C ALA A 82 17.85 -15.22 0.63
N LYS A 83 17.96 -15.53 -0.67
CA LYS A 83 19.24 -15.89 -1.29
C LYS A 83 20.20 -14.70 -1.31
N LEU A 84 19.71 -13.51 -1.68
CA LEU A 84 20.51 -12.28 -1.66
C LEU A 84 20.92 -11.87 -0.24
N ASP A 85 20.03 -12.02 0.74
CA ASP A 85 20.35 -11.79 2.16
C ASP A 85 21.49 -12.72 2.62
N LYS A 86 21.45 -14.01 2.23
CA LYS A 86 22.53 -14.97 2.51
C LYS A 86 23.83 -14.63 1.79
N MET A 87 23.76 -14.20 0.52
CA MET A 87 24.95 -13.80 -0.24
C MET A 87 25.64 -12.61 0.43
N MET A 88 24.89 -11.64 0.91
CA MET A 88 25.44 -10.47 1.61
C MET A 88 26.17 -10.85 2.90
N ALA A 89 25.67 -11.84 3.64
CA ALA A 89 26.31 -12.35 4.86
C ALA A 89 27.33 -13.47 4.60
N SER A 90 27.65 -13.76 3.34
CA SER A 90 28.53 -14.87 2.94
C SER A 90 30.00 -14.54 3.19
N ASP A 91 30.79 -15.56 3.56
CA ASP A 91 32.25 -15.47 3.60
C ASP A 91 32.89 -15.44 2.21
N ASP A 92 32.14 -15.76 1.14
CA ASP A 92 32.61 -15.57 -0.24
C ASP A 92 32.57 -14.07 -0.63
N PRO A 93 33.73 -13.41 -0.80
CA PRO A 93 33.77 -11.97 -1.02
C PRO A 93 33.09 -11.54 -2.33
N LYS A 94 33.09 -12.39 -3.37
CA LYS A 94 32.47 -12.05 -4.65
C LYS A 94 30.93 -12.07 -4.56
N SER A 95 30.37 -13.10 -3.92
CA SER A 95 28.92 -13.16 -3.64
C SER A 95 28.45 -12.00 -2.78
N ALA A 96 29.18 -11.69 -1.71
CA ALA A 96 28.87 -10.57 -0.83
C ALA A 96 28.96 -9.24 -1.59
N ALA A 97 30.04 -9.02 -2.35
CA ALA A 97 30.23 -7.81 -3.16
C ALA A 97 29.08 -7.61 -4.16
N LEU A 98 28.65 -8.65 -4.88
CA LEU A 98 27.52 -8.52 -5.82
C LEU A 98 26.24 -8.07 -5.09
N ALA A 99 25.90 -8.69 -3.96
CA ALA A 99 24.71 -8.31 -3.19
C ALA A 99 24.79 -6.85 -2.68
N HIS A 100 25.96 -6.43 -2.19
CA HIS A 100 26.20 -5.05 -1.77
C HIS A 100 26.09 -4.04 -2.92
N THR A 101 26.66 -4.35 -4.09
CA THR A 101 26.58 -3.48 -5.27
C THR A 101 25.14 -3.25 -5.70
N VAL A 102 24.32 -4.31 -5.78
CA VAL A 102 22.91 -4.19 -6.16
C VAL A 102 22.12 -3.35 -5.15
N VAL A 103 22.40 -3.51 -3.84
CA VAL A 103 21.78 -2.70 -2.79
C VAL A 103 22.18 -1.23 -2.88
N GLU A 104 23.45 -0.94 -3.14
CA GLU A 104 23.96 0.43 -3.28
C GLU A 104 23.32 1.15 -4.48
N GLU A 105 23.27 0.49 -5.64
CA GLU A 105 22.66 1.07 -6.85
C GLU A 105 21.16 1.28 -6.68
N PHE A 106 20.45 0.31 -6.11
CA PHE A 106 19.02 0.49 -5.84
C PHE A 106 18.76 1.59 -4.81
N ALA A 107 19.61 1.74 -3.80
CA ALA A 107 19.50 2.82 -2.82
C ALA A 107 19.69 4.21 -3.46
N ALA A 108 20.63 4.34 -4.41
CA ALA A 108 20.83 5.58 -5.15
C ALA A 108 19.61 5.93 -6.03
N GLU A 109 18.98 4.92 -6.64
CA GLU A 109 17.75 5.06 -7.39
C GLU A 109 16.57 5.47 -6.48
N LEU A 110 16.37 4.77 -5.37
CA LEU A 110 15.36 5.10 -4.36
C LEU A 110 15.53 6.54 -3.85
N ALA A 111 16.75 6.94 -3.49
CA ALA A 111 17.04 8.31 -3.09
C ALA A 111 16.69 9.31 -4.21
N THR A 112 17.01 8.99 -5.47
CA THR A 112 16.66 9.83 -6.61
C THR A 112 15.15 9.99 -6.76
N VAL A 113 14.39 8.91 -6.63
CA VAL A 113 12.93 8.95 -6.65
C VAL A 113 12.39 9.82 -5.52
N VAL A 114 12.80 9.58 -4.26
CA VAL A 114 12.37 10.38 -3.11
C VAL A 114 12.67 11.87 -3.34
N ARG A 115 13.87 12.22 -3.84
CA ARG A 115 14.21 13.62 -4.16
C ARG A 115 13.27 14.25 -5.18
N ARG A 116 12.83 13.49 -6.17
CA ARG A 116 11.90 13.99 -7.21
C ARG A 116 10.52 14.23 -6.62
N PHE A 117 10.04 13.35 -5.76
CA PHE A 117 8.79 13.55 -5.02
C PHE A 117 8.86 14.76 -4.09
N MET A 118 9.92 14.89 -3.27
CA MET A 118 10.10 16.02 -2.34
C MET A 118 10.19 17.41 -3.02
N ARG A 119 10.34 17.47 -4.35
CA ARG A 119 10.30 18.72 -5.12
C ARG A 119 8.89 19.12 -5.55
N LEU A 120 7.92 18.23 -5.45
CA LEU A 120 6.53 18.52 -5.79
C LEU A 120 5.91 19.43 -4.73
N ALA A 121 5.09 20.38 -5.17
CA ALA A 121 4.36 21.24 -4.25
C ALA A 121 3.42 20.42 -3.32
N SER A 122 2.86 19.32 -3.81
CA SER A 122 1.99 18.40 -3.05
C SER A 122 2.73 17.58 -1.99
N TRP A 123 4.06 17.52 -2.05
CA TRP A 123 4.92 16.78 -1.12
C TRP A 123 5.77 17.70 -0.24
N LYS A 124 5.56 19.01 -0.34
CA LYS A 124 6.27 19.99 0.46
C LYS A 124 6.06 19.71 1.95
N ASP A 125 7.12 19.96 2.71
CA ASP A 125 7.13 19.87 4.17
C ASP A 125 6.84 18.46 4.71
N THR A 126 6.98 17.42 3.88
CA THR A 126 6.86 16.01 4.32
C THR A 126 8.02 15.65 5.25
N GLU A 127 7.70 15.24 6.47
CA GLU A 127 8.67 14.99 7.54
C GLU A 127 9.16 13.54 7.53
N ARG A 128 8.27 12.59 7.23
CA ARG A 128 8.56 11.15 7.19
C ARG A 128 7.91 10.47 6.00
N ILE A 129 8.60 9.53 5.36
CA ILE A 129 8.06 8.65 4.33
C ILE A 129 8.18 7.20 4.81
N VAL A 130 7.04 6.54 5.00
CA VAL A 130 6.98 5.11 5.26
C VAL A 130 7.09 4.32 3.96
N LEU A 131 8.03 3.37 3.92
CA LEU A 131 8.26 2.51 2.78
C LEU A 131 7.62 1.14 3.00
N GLY A 132 6.69 0.80 2.12
CA GLY A 132 5.99 -0.47 2.10
C GLY A 132 6.48 -1.43 1.02
N GLY A 133 5.90 -2.62 1.02
CA GLY A 133 6.10 -3.63 -0.02
C GLY A 133 7.13 -4.69 0.34
N GLY A 134 7.01 -5.83 -0.36
CA GLY A 134 7.74 -7.03 0.01
C GLY A 134 9.27 -6.93 -0.13
N LEU A 135 9.81 -5.97 -0.89
CA LEU A 135 11.25 -5.75 -0.96
C LEU A 135 11.77 -5.14 0.35
N ILE A 136 11.12 -4.09 0.85
CA ILE A 136 11.55 -3.36 2.05
C ILE A 136 11.53 -4.24 3.30
N ALA A 137 10.63 -5.22 3.38
CA ALA A 137 10.57 -6.18 4.48
C ALA A 137 11.70 -7.24 4.49
N SER A 138 12.60 -7.23 3.50
CA SER A 138 13.81 -8.08 3.51
C SER A 138 15.03 -7.30 3.98
N ARG A 139 16.07 -7.99 4.47
CA ARG A 139 17.27 -7.32 5.00
C ARG A 139 17.97 -6.48 3.94
N ILE A 140 18.08 -6.97 2.70
CA ILE A 140 18.59 -6.19 1.57
C ILE A 140 17.78 -4.90 1.31
N GLY A 141 16.46 -4.93 1.48
CA GLY A 141 15.59 -3.79 1.26
C GLY A 141 15.69 -2.76 2.38
N GLU A 142 15.75 -3.22 3.63
CA GLU A 142 15.99 -2.38 4.81
C GLU A 142 17.34 -1.64 4.69
N LEU A 143 18.39 -2.34 4.25
CA LEU A 143 19.70 -1.72 4.01
C LEU A 143 19.67 -0.72 2.85
N ALA A 144 18.97 -1.02 1.76
CA ALA A 144 18.81 -0.08 0.66
C ALA A 144 18.08 1.20 1.10
N MET A 145 17.02 1.07 1.92
CA MET A 145 16.33 2.21 2.53
C MET A 145 17.26 3.01 3.44
N GLY A 146 17.98 2.35 4.35
CA GLY A 146 18.94 3.03 5.24
C GLY A 146 20.03 3.76 4.46
N ARG A 147 20.51 3.16 3.36
CA ARG A 147 21.47 3.80 2.47
C ARG A 147 20.87 4.98 1.72
N ALA A 148 19.65 4.86 1.22
CA ALA A 148 18.93 5.97 0.59
C ALA A 148 18.74 7.15 1.58
N ALA A 149 18.40 6.86 2.84
CA ALA A 149 18.28 7.87 3.89
C ALA A 149 19.60 8.62 4.14
N LEU A 150 20.73 7.92 4.16
CA LEU A 150 22.05 8.54 4.26
C LEU A 150 22.37 9.44 3.05
N ILE A 151 22.04 9.00 1.83
CA ILE A 151 22.22 9.79 0.60
C ILE A 151 21.38 11.08 0.67
N LEU A 152 20.12 10.99 1.10
CA LEU A 152 19.23 12.13 1.26
C LEU A 152 19.74 13.12 2.32
N THR A 153 20.17 12.60 3.48
CA THR A 153 20.78 13.39 4.56
C THR A 153 22.02 14.13 4.08
N GLY A 154 22.92 13.44 3.38
CA GLY A 154 24.13 14.04 2.80
C GLY A 154 23.84 15.10 1.73
N ALA A 155 22.66 15.02 1.09
CA ALA A 155 22.18 16.04 0.15
C ALA A 155 21.42 17.20 0.84
N GLY A 156 21.33 17.22 2.17
CA GLY A 156 20.63 18.26 2.94
C GLY A 156 19.11 18.18 2.85
N ILE A 157 18.55 17.02 2.53
CA ILE A 157 17.10 16.82 2.41
C ILE A 157 16.59 16.25 3.72
N ALA A 158 15.84 17.07 4.46
CA ALA A 158 15.25 16.70 5.74
C ALA A 158 13.97 15.88 5.51
N VAL A 159 14.13 14.56 5.44
CA VAL A 159 13.02 13.60 5.46
C VAL A 159 13.49 12.29 6.10
N GLU A 160 12.70 11.76 7.02
CA GLU A 160 12.95 10.45 7.61
C GLU A 160 12.39 9.35 6.69
N LEU A 161 13.16 8.28 6.46
CA LEU A 161 12.67 7.06 5.82
C LEU A 161 12.55 5.96 6.86
N SER A 162 11.35 5.38 6.98
CA SER A 162 11.08 4.27 7.89
C SER A 162 10.33 3.16 7.15
N PRO A 163 10.43 1.89 7.57
CA PRO A 163 9.61 0.85 6.99
C PRO A 163 8.18 0.94 7.54
N ILE A 164 7.19 0.44 6.78
CA ILE A 164 5.89 0.08 7.35
C ILE A 164 6.13 -0.97 8.45
N GLN A 165 5.54 -0.77 9.62
CA GLN A 165 5.73 -1.65 10.78
C GLN A 165 4.85 -2.89 10.68
N ASN A 166 3.64 -2.74 10.15
CA ASN A 166 2.75 -3.86 9.89
C ASN A 166 3.34 -4.80 8.82
N HIS A 167 3.03 -6.09 8.91
CA HIS A 167 3.48 -7.04 7.90
C HIS A 167 2.98 -6.60 6.50
N PRO A 168 3.81 -6.61 5.44
CA PRO A 168 3.41 -6.06 4.14
C PRO A 168 2.18 -6.71 3.50
N ASP A 169 1.89 -7.98 3.85
CA ASP A 169 0.69 -8.69 3.39
C ASP A 169 -0.57 -8.32 4.17
N GLU A 170 -0.45 -7.53 5.24
CA GLU A 170 -1.52 -7.24 6.20
C GLU A 170 -1.78 -5.74 6.35
N ALA A 171 -0.78 -4.90 6.10
CA ALA A 171 -0.88 -3.45 6.17
C ALA A 171 -2.08 -2.87 5.38
N GLY A 172 -2.34 -3.34 4.15
CA GLY A 172 -3.51 -2.91 3.38
C GLY A 172 -4.86 -3.38 3.95
N LEU A 173 -4.88 -4.50 4.69
CA LEU A 173 -6.07 -4.94 5.40
C LEU A 173 -6.28 -4.09 6.66
N ILE A 174 -5.24 -3.92 7.48
CA ILE A 174 -5.29 -3.16 8.74
C ILE A 174 -5.68 -1.69 8.49
N GLY A 175 -5.08 -1.05 7.49
CA GLY A 175 -5.39 0.35 7.18
C GLY A 175 -6.83 0.60 6.72
N SER A 176 -7.55 -0.43 6.29
CA SER A 176 -8.99 -0.34 5.97
C SER A 176 -9.84 0.11 7.16
N VAL A 177 -9.39 -0.13 8.39
CA VAL A 177 -10.09 0.30 9.60
C VAL A 177 -10.15 1.83 9.70
N GLN A 178 -9.16 2.53 9.14
CA GLN A 178 -9.09 4.00 9.17
C GLN A 178 -10.00 4.68 8.14
N LEU A 179 -10.64 3.92 7.24
CA LEU A 179 -11.59 4.46 6.27
C LEU A 179 -12.94 4.76 6.92
N ALA A 180 -13.34 3.97 7.92
CA ALA A 180 -14.62 4.10 8.60
C ALA A 180 -14.55 5.08 9.77
N PRO A 181 -15.55 5.96 9.94
CA PRO A 181 -15.77 6.65 11.21
C PRO A 181 -15.98 5.68 12.38
N SER A 182 -15.53 6.06 13.58
CA SER A 182 -15.60 5.23 14.79
C SER A 182 -17.00 4.72 15.14
N TRP A 183 -18.06 5.48 14.81
CA TRP A 183 -19.45 5.09 15.08
C TRP A 183 -19.94 3.90 14.22
N ILE A 184 -19.36 3.65 13.05
CA ILE A 184 -19.63 2.45 12.24
C ILE A 184 -19.06 1.21 12.93
N LEU A 185 -17.90 1.39 13.56
CA LEU A 185 -17.14 0.32 14.18
C LEU A 185 -17.67 -0.03 15.59
N ALA A 186 -18.36 0.92 16.23
CA ALA A 186 -18.87 0.76 17.58
C ALA A 186 -19.79 -0.47 17.71
N GLY A 187 -19.53 -1.30 18.73
CA GLY A 187 -20.33 -2.50 19.03
C GLY A 187 -19.98 -3.75 18.22
N HIS A 188 -18.99 -3.67 17.34
CA HIS A 188 -18.50 -4.78 16.52
C HIS A 188 -17.08 -5.18 16.93
N ASP A 189 -16.73 -6.43 16.69
CA ASP A 189 -15.41 -6.99 17.02
C ASP A 189 -14.42 -6.79 15.86
N ALA A 190 -14.91 -6.81 14.62
CA ALA A 190 -14.08 -6.84 13.42
C ALA A 190 -14.78 -6.28 12.17
N ILE A 191 -14.00 -6.00 11.12
CA ILE A 191 -14.48 -5.63 9.78
C ILE A 191 -13.97 -6.60 8.72
N LEU A 192 -14.61 -6.58 7.54
CA LEU A 192 -14.01 -7.16 6.33
C LEU A 192 -13.04 -6.17 5.69
N ALA A 193 -11.97 -6.69 5.08
CA ALA A 193 -11.04 -5.90 4.31
C ALA A 193 -10.55 -6.64 3.07
N ALA A 194 -10.22 -5.90 2.02
CA ALA A 194 -9.52 -6.40 0.85
C ALA A 194 -8.34 -5.50 0.47
N ASP A 195 -7.20 -6.12 0.18
CA ASP A 195 -6.04 -5.51 -0.44
C ASP A 195 -5.87 -6.14 -1.82
N ILE A 196 -6.24 -5.37 -2.85
CA ILE A 196 -6.18 -5.78 -4.25
C ILE A 196 -4.97 -5.09 -4.86
N GLY A 197 -4.01 -5.89 -5.35
CA GLY A 197 -2.84 -5.40 -6.07
C GLY A 197 -2.77 -5.97 -7.47
N GLY A 198 -1.86 -5.45 -8.30
CA GLY A 198 -1.66 -5.90 -9.68
C GLY A 198 -1.11 -7.32 -9.86
N THR A 199 -1.01 -8.12 -8.80
CA THR A 199 -0.49 -9.51 -8.86
C THR A 199 -1.18 -10.42 -7.84
N ASN A 200 -1.61 -9.85 -6.72
CA ASN A 200 -2.20 -10.58 -5.62
C ASN A 200 -3.48 -9.90 -5.17
N VAL A 201 -4.43 -10.69 -4.70
CA VAL A 201 -5.56 -10.26 -3.90
C VAL A 201 -5.39 -10.88 -2.51
N ARG A 202 -5.62 -10.07 -1.49
CA ARG A 202 -5.77 -10.53 -0.12
C ARG A 202 -7.11 -10.05 0.39
N VAL A 203 -7.84 -10.94 1.07
CA VAL A 203 -9.04 -10.57 1.81
C VAL A 203 -8.88 -11.07 3.23
N GLY A 204 -9.44 -10.35 4.19
CA GLY A 204 -9.33 -10.72 5.58
C GLY A 204 -10.42 -10.16 6.45
N ILE A 205 -10.44 -10.66 7.68
CA ILE A 205 -11.18 -10.10 8.79
C ILE A 205 -10.16 -9.42 9.69
N VAL A 206 -10.38 -8.14 9.95
CA VAL A 206 -9.52 -7.31 10.78
C VAL A 206 -10.23 -7.05 12.10
N GLU A 207 -9.68 -7.59 13.18
CA GLU A 207 -10.15 -7.31 14.53
C GLU A 207 -9.82 -5.87 14.89
N LEU A 208 -10.79 -5.18 15.48
CA LEU A 208 -10.65 -3.77 15.82
C LEU A 208 -9.84 -3.57 17.09
N ASN A 209 -9.88 -4.54 18.02
CA ASN A 209 -9.25 -4.50 19.34
C ASN A 209 -9.54 -3.21 20.15
N ALA A 210 -10.62 -2.49 19.81
CA ALA A 210 -10.92 -1.17 20.36
C ALA A 210 -11.14 -1.21 21.88
N ASP A 211 -11.63 -2.31 22.44
CA ASP A 211 -11.91 -2.45 23.87
C ASP A 211 -10.66 -2.49 24.76
N LYS A 212 -9.46 -2.73 24.19
CA LYS A 212 -8.21 -2.79 24.95
C LYS A 212 -7.70 -1.39 25.34
N ARG A 213 -7.99 -0.35 24.54
CA ARG A 213 -7.52 1.05 24.77
C ARG A 213 -8.44 2.18 24.25
N GLY A 214 -9.62 1.88 23.74
CA GLY A 214 -10.55 2.86 23.17
C GLY A 214 -10.18 3.36 21.77
N SER A 215 -9.24 2.72 21.06
CA SER A 215 -8.85 3.10 19.70
C SER A 215 -8.54 1.89 18.83
N VAL A 216 -8.66 2.07 17.51
CA VAL A 216 -8.34 1.05 16.49
C VAL A 216 -6.84 0.90 16.23
N SER A 217 -5.98 1.53 17.06
CA SER A 217 -4.53 1.45 16.92
C SER A 217 -3.95 0.04 17.09
N GLU A 218 -4.70 -0.86 17.72
CA GLU A 218 -4.31 -2.25 17.96
C GLU A 218 -5.00 -3.22 16.97
N ALA A 219 -5.52 -2.71 15.85
CA ALA A 219 -6.16 -3.54 14.84
C ALA A 219 -5.20 -4.60 14.28
N ASP A 220 -5.68 -5.83 14.13
CA ASP A 220 -4.87 -6.98 13.70
C ASP A 220 -5.66 -7.91 12.79
N VAL A 221 -4.97 -8.67 11.95
CA VAL A 221 -5.59 -9.59 10.99
C VAL A 221 -5.91 -10.92 11.67
N TRP A 222 -7.18 -11.18 11.94
CA TRP A 222 -7.63 -12.42 12.57
C TRP A 222 -7.56 -13.63 11.63
N LYS A 223 -8.09 -13.47 10.42
CA LYS A 223 -8.08 -14.47 9.35
C LYS A 223 -7.89 -13.78 8.01
N ARG A 224 -7.12 -14.42 7.14
CA ARG A 224 -6.94 -13.95 5.76
C ARG A 224 -6.94 -15.09 4.76
N GLN A 225 -7.31 -14.77 3.54
CA GLN A 225 -7.07 -15.57 2.36
C GLN A 225 -6.22 -14.76 1.38
N HIS A 226 -5.29 -15.44 0.71
CA HIS A 226 -4.39 -14.84 -0.26
C HIS A 226 -4.50 -15.61 -1.57
N TRP A 227 -4.64 -14.86 -2.66
CA TRP A 227 -4.70 -15.38 -4.01
C TRP A 227 -3.75 -14.61 -4.92
N ARG A 228 -2.86 -15.33 -5.59
CA ARG A 228 -1.99 -14.78 -6.63
C ARG A 228 -2.67 -14.89 -8.00
N HIS A 229 -3.56 -13.96 -8.32
CA HIS A 229 -4.33 -13.95 -9.58
C HIS A 229 -3.46 -13.91 -10.83
N PHE A 230 -2.24 -13.37 -10.72
CA PHE A 230 -1.28 -13.33 -11.83
C PHE A 230 -0.95 -14.71 -12.41
N ASP A 231 -0.99 -15.76 -11.57
CA ASP A 231 -0.70 -17.12 -12.00
C ASP A 231 -1.89 -17.74 -12.77
N ASP A 232 -3.11 -17.30 -12.45
CA ASP A 232 -4.35 -17.85 -13.01
C ASP A 232 -4.88 -17.03 -14.21
N LYS A 233 -4.48 -15.76 -14.33
CA LYS A 233 -4.84 -14.81 -15.40
C LYS A 233 -6.36 -14.77 -15.72
N PRO A 234 -7.22 -14.58 -14.70
CA PRO A 234 -8.67 -14.63 -14.89
C PRO A 234 -9.19 -13.43 -15.70
N GLY A 235 -10.40 -13.57 -16.23
CA GLY A 235 -11.19 -12.42 -16.67
C GLY A 235 -11.67 -11.56 -15.49
N ARG A 236 -12.25 -10.38 -15.78
CA ARG A 236 -12.80 -9.50 -14.72
C ARG A 236 -13.87 -10.19 -13.88
N GLU A 237 -14.90 -10.75 -14.50
CA GLU A 237 -16.01 -11.38 -13.76
C GLU A 237 -15.53 -12.58 -12.92
N GLU A 238 -14.69 -13.44 -13.48
CA GLU A 238 -14.08 -14.57 -12.77
C GLU A 238 -13.28 -14.10 -11.54
N ALA A 239 -12.59 -12.96 -11.66
CA ALA A 239 -11.87 -12.38 -10.53
C ALA A 239 -12.81 -11.87 -9.44
N ILE A 240 -13.91 -11.20 -9.82
CA ILE A 240 -14.90 -10.72 -8.84
C ILE A 240 -15.61 -11.89 -8.15
N ASP A 241 -15.97 -12.94 -8.90
CA ASP A 241 -16.59 -14.15 -8.34
C ASP A 241 -15.64 -14.81 -7.32
N ARG A 242 -14.36 -14.97 -7.67
CA ARG A 242 -13.39 -15.56 -6.75
C ARG A 242 -13.11 -14.70 -5.52
N ILE A 243 -13.04 -13.38 -5.66
CA ILE A 243 -12.91 -12.45 -4.52
C ILE A 243 -14.11 -12.61 -3.59
N ALA A 244 -15.33 -12.64 -4.15
CA ALA A 244 -16.54 -12.84 -3.38
C ALA A 244 -16.53 -14.18 -2.65
N ASP A 245 -16.16 -15.28 -3.32
CA ASP A 245 -16.06 -16.60 -2.69
C ASP A 245 -15.08 -16.62 -1.50
N MET A 246 -13.93 -15.94 -1.63
CA MET A 246 -12.99 -15.79 -0.53
C MET A 246 -13.62 -15.02 0.65
N LEU A 247 -14.35 -13.94 0.37
CA LEU A 247 -15.04 -13.14 1.41
C LEU A 247 -16.19 -13.91 2.07
N VAL A 248 -17.01 -14.63 1.31
CA VAL A 248 -18.12 -15.45 1.86
C VAL A 248 -17.59 -16.47 2.84
N LYS A 249 -16.51 -17.20 2.50
CA LYS A 249 -15.88 -18.16 3.42
C LYS A 249 -15.38 -17.51 4.72
N LEU A 250 -14.92 -16.26 4.65
CA LEU A 250 -14.52 -15.51 5.85
C LEU A 250 -15.74 -15.13 6.69
N ILE A 251 -16.81 -14.64 6.07
CA ILE A 251 -18.07 -14.29 6.76
C ILE A 251 -18.65 -15.53 7.47
N GLU A 252 -18.78 -16.65 6.77
CA GLU A 252 -19.26 -17.92 7.34
C GLU A 252 -18.39 -18.36 8.54
N ARG A 253 -17.07 -18.16 8.44
CA ARG A 253 -16.16 -18.48 9.53
C ARG A 253 -16.35 -17.57 10.74
N ALA A 254 -16.53 -16.26 10.53
CA ALA A 254 -16.80 -15.30 11.58
C ALA A 254 -18.12 -15.63 12.31
N GLU A 255 -19.17 -15.97 11.56
CA GLU A 255 -20.46 -16.39 12.12
C GLU A 255 -20.32 -17.66 12.97
N GLY A 256 -19.62 -18.68 12.44
CA GLY A 256 -19.38 -19.93 13.16
C GLY A 256 -18.58 -19.74 14.46
N GLU A 257 -17.66 -18.77 14.49
CA GLU A 257 -16.88 -18.40 15.68
C GLU A 257 -17.49 -17.27 16.52
N LYS A 258 -18.68 -16.77 16.14
CA LYS A 258 -19.43 -15.70 16.83
C LYS A 258 -18.68 -14.37 16.92
N VAL A 259 -17.83 -14.06 15.94
CA VAL A 259 -17.21 -12.73 15.78
C VAL A 259 -18.26 -11.77 15.23
N LYS A 260 -18.51 -10.66 15.93
CA LYS A 260 -19.46 -9.63 15.49
C LYS A 260 -18.83 -8.78 14.39
N LEU A 261 -19.05 -9.17 13.14
CA LEU A 261 -18.64 -8.36 12.00
C LEU A 261 -19.51 -7.10 11.87
N ALA A 262 -18.87 -5.95 11.65
CA ALA A 262 -19.59 -4.78 11.16
C ALA A 262 -20.09 -5.02 9.73
N PRO A 263 -21.26 -4.50 9.32
CA PRO A 263 -21.70 -4.49 7.93
C PRO A 263 -20.92 -3.46 7.10
N PHE A 264 -19.60 -3.47 7.22
CA PHE A 264 -18.64 -2.58 6.59
C PHE A 264 -17.47 -3.37 6.02
N MET A 265 -16.99 -2.94 4.86
CA MET A 265 -15.81 -3.47 4.22
C MET A 265 -14.97 -2.34 3.61
N GLY A 266 -13.68 -2.29 3.97
CA GLY A 266 -12.72 -1.43 3.29
C GLY A 266 -11.96 -2.17 2.19
N ILE A 267 -11.64 -1.47 1.10
CA ILE A 267 -10.89 -2.02 -0.03
C ILE A 267 -9.77 -1.05 -0.41
N GLY A 268 -8.53 -1.53 -0.36
CA GLY A 268 -7.41 -0.96 -1.09
C GLY A 268 -7.38 -1.52 -2.51
N CYS A 269 -7.42 -0.66 -3.53
CA CYS A 269 -7.41 -1.05 -4.94
C CYS A 269 -6.49 -0.12 -5.75
N PRO A 270 -5.74 -0.60 -6.75
CA PRO A 270 -4.82 0.25 -7.50
C PRO A 270 -5.60 1.24 -8.37
N GLY A 271 -5.03 2.43 -8.49
CA GLY A 271 -5.53 3.48 -9.38
C GLY A 271 -6.16 4.67 -8.69
N LEU A 272 -6.61 5.61 -9.53
CA LEU A 272 -7.29 6.84 -9.13
C LEU A 272 -8.78 6.56 -8.96
N ILE A 273 -9.24 6.48 -7.70
CA ILE A 273 -10.63 6.21 -7.34
C ILE A 273 -11.40 7.53 -7.21
N ASP A 274 -12.55 7.65 -7.85
CA ASP A 274 -13.45 8.80 -7.69
C ASP A 274 -14.44 8.62 -6.51
N GLU A 275 -15.27 9.63 -6.26
CA GLU A 275 -16.25 9.61 -5.15
C GLU A 275 -17.36 8.56 -5.30
N HIS A 276 -17.58 8.05 -6.51
CA HIS A 276 -18.56 7.01 -6.83
C HIS A 276 -17.97 5.60 -6.82
N GLY A 277 -16.65 5.48 -6.65
CA GLY A 277 -15.93 4.20 -6.62
C GLY A 277 -15.52 3.70 -8.00
N THR A 278 -15.60 4.55 -9.03
CA THR A 278 -15.06 4.27 -10.36
C THR A 278 -13.54 4.38 -10.31
N ILE A 279 -12.86 3.41 -10.92
CA ILE A 279 -11.40 3.46 -11.12
C ILE A 279 -11.16 4.23 -12.42
N LEU A 280 -10.68 5.46 -12.32
CA LEU A 280 -10.52 6.34 -13.49
C LEU A 280 -9.33 5.94 -14.36
N LYS A 281 -8.24 5.49 -13.72
CA LYS A 281 -6.98 5.03 -14.35
C LYS A 281 -6.09 4.34 -13.31
N GLY A 282 -5.06 3.62 -13.75
CA GLY A 282 -4.05 3.00 -12.88
C GLY A 282 -4.38 1.56 -12.46
N GLY A 283 -5.45 0.99 -13.02
CA GLY A 283 -5.91 -0.38 -12.83
C GLY A 283 -5.41 -1.35 -13.91
N GLN A 284 -4.45 -0.97 -14.76
CA GLN A 284 -3.98 -1.75 -15.91
C GLN A 284 -3.38 -3.12 -15.57
N ASN A 285 -2.99 -3.35 -14.32
CA ASN A 285 -2.46 -4.63 -13.85
C ASN A 285 -3.53 -5.52 -13.21
N LEU A 286 -4.80 -5.11 -13.23
CA LEU A 286 -5.92 -5.88 -12.69
C LEU A 286 -6.48 -6.86 -13.74
N PRO A 287 -7.15 -7.95 -13.33
CA PRO A 287 -7.70 -8.92 -14.28
C PRO A 287 -8.78 -8.34 -15.21
N GLY A 288 -8.52 -8.32 -16.51
CA GLY A 288 -9.42 -7.70 -17.49
C GLY A 288 -9.32 -6.17 -17.49
N ASN A 289 -10.45 -5.47 -17.51
CA ASN A 289 -10.48 -4.00 -17.44
C ASN A 289 -11.40 -3.52 -16.32
N TRP A 290 -10.86 -2.93 -15.27
CA TRP A 290 -11.65 -2.41 -14.13
C TRP A 290 -11.87 -0.90 -14.22
N GLU A 291 -11.36 -0.25 -15.27
CA GLU A 291 -11.38 1.20 -15.41
C GLU A 291 -12.64 1.69 -16.15
N GLY A 292 -13.07 2.91 -15.79
CA GLY A 292 -14.17 3.64 -16.42
C GLY A 292 -15.58 3.24 -15.97
N ASP A 293 -16.57 4.01 -16.41
CA ASP A 293 -17.96 3.99 -15.90
C ASP A 293 -18.72 2.67 -16.15
N GLY A 294 -18.19 1.80 -17.01
CA GLY A 294 -18.81 0.50 -17.34
C GLY A 294 -18.66 -0.56 -16.24
N PHE A 295 -17.96 -0.25 -15.15
CA PHE A 295 -17.74 -1.18 -14.04
C PHE A 295 -17.61 -0.44 -12.71
N ASN A 296 -18.20 -1.02 -11.66
CA ASN A 296 -18.05 -0.54 -10.29
C ASN A 296 -17.83 -1.73 -9.36
N LEU A 297 -16.65 -1.78 -8.73
CA LEU A 297 -16.22 -2.90 -7.89
C LEU A 297 -17.11 -3.09 -6.66
N ALA A 298 -17.48 -2.00 -5.98
CA ALA A 298 -18.33 -2.05 -4.79
C ALA A 298 -19.71 -2.61 -5.12
N VAL A 299 -20.33 -2.17 -6.22
CA VAL A 299 -21.61 -2.71 -6.68
C VAL A 299 -21.49 -4.17 -7.09
N ALA A 300 -20.42 -4.54 -7.79
CA ALA A 300 -20.22 -5.91 -8.27
C ALA A 300 -20.04 -6.91 -7.12
N LEU A 301 -19.27 -6.54 -6.09
CA LEU A 301 -19.09 -7.34 -4.88
C LEU A 301 -20.33 -7.34 -3.99
N GLY A 302 -20.96 -6.19 -3.78
CA GLY A 302 -22.16 -6.06 -2.93
C GLY A 302 -23.31 -6.97 -3.36
N LYS A 303 -23.43 -7.27 -4.66
CA LYS A 303 -24.42 -8.24 -5.20
C LYS A 303 -24.12 -9.70 -4.87
N ARG A 304 -22.87 -10.02 -4.55
CA ARG A 304 -22.36 -11.39 -4.33
C ARG A 304 -22.16 -11.71 -2.86
N LEU A 305 -22.03 -10.69 -2.01
CA LEU A 305 -21.82 -10.89 -0.58
C LEU A 305 -23.15 -11.13 0.15
N PRO A 306 -23.17 -12.04 1.15
CA PRO A 306 -24.30 -12.18 2.05
C PRO A 306 -24.43 -10.94 2.95
N ARG A 307 -25.61 -10.79 3.55
CA ARG A 307 -25.87 -9.75 4.55
C ARG A 307 -25.15 -10.07 5.85
N ILE A 308 -24.62 -9.05 6.51
CA ILE A 308 -24.02 -9.15 7.84
C ILE A 308 -24.97 -8.50 8.84
N GLY A 309 -25.37 -9.26 9.88
CA GLY A 309 -26.32 -8.76 10.87
C GLY A 309 -27.67 -8.32 10.29
N GLY A 310 -28.07 -8.87 9.14
CA GLY A 310 -29.30 -8.49 8.43
C GLY A 310 -29.20 -7.26 7.52
N HIS A 311 -28.01 -6.66 7.41
CA HIS A 311 -27.74 -5.47 6.60
C HIS A 311 -26.88 -5.80 5.38
N ASP A 312 -27.09 -5.08 4.28
CA ASP A 312 -26.18 -5.13 3.13
C ASP A 312 -24.81 -4.56 3.55
N VAL A 313 -23.72 -5.14 3.02
CA VAL A 313 -22.36 -4.71 3.37
C VAL A 313 -22.06 -3.36 2.72
N PHE A 314 -21.75 -2.36 3.52
CA PHE A 314 -21.26 -1.08 3.03
C PHE A 314 -19.79 -1.20 2.62
N ILE A 315 -19.49 -1.03 1.33
CA ILE A 315 -18.15 -1.17 0.79
C ILE A 315 -17.56 0.21 0.50
N GLN A 316 -16.41 0.52 1.10
CA GLN A 316 -15.64 1.72 0.81
C GLN A 316 -14.33 1.35 0.11
N ILE A 317 -14.04 2.04 -1.00
CA ILE A 317 -12.85 1.79 -1.82
C ILE A 317 -11.95 3.01 -1.75
N HIS A 318 -10.65 2.78 -1.58
CA HIS A 318 -9.61 3.78 -1.74
C HIS A 318 -8.40 3.17 -2.46
N ASN A 319 -7.46 4.02 -2.86
CA ASN A 319 -6.21 3.62 -3.47
C ASN A 319 -5.41 2.68 -2.55
N ASP A 320 -4.81 1.64 -3.12
CA ASP A 320 -4.01 0.64 -2.42
C ASP A 320 -2.88 1.25 -1.57
N ALA A 321 -2.11 2.19 -2.11
CA ALA A 321 -1.04 2.85 -1.36
C ALA A 321 -1.61 3.72 -0.22
N VAL A 322 -2.75 4.37 -0.44
CA VAL A 322 -3.46 5.11 0.61
C VAL A 322 -3.83 4.18 1.75
N VAL A 323 -4.58 3.11 1.48
CA VAL A 323 -5.04 2.17 2.51
C VAL A 323 -3.85 1.52 3.21
N GLN A 324 -2.81 1.13 2.47
CA GLN A 324 -1.60 0.58 3.08
C GLN A 324 -0.92 1.61 4.01
N GLY A 325 -0.80 2.86 3.58
CA GLY A 325 -0.25 3.95 4.40
C GLY A 325 -1.07 4.19 5.66
N LEU A 326 -2.40 4.13 5.58
CA LEU A 326 -3.29 4.35 6.73
C LEU A 326 -3.03 3.38 7.89
N SER A 327 -2.46 2.21 7.64
CA SER A 327 -2.04 1.29 8.72
C SER A 327 -0.99 1.89 9.66
N GLU A 328 -0.27 2.92 9.22
CA GLU A 328 0.76 3.61 9.99
C GLU A 328 0.24 4.86 10.71
N VAL A 329 -1.04 5.22 10.59
CA VAL A 329 -1.64 6.36 11.32
C VAL A 329 -1.26 6.37 12.81
N PRO A 330 -1.34 5.26 13.57
CA PRO A 330 -0.95 5.25 14.98
C PRO A 330 0.52 5.63 15.24
N ASN A 331 1.40 5.39 14.26
CA ASN A 331 2.84 5.62 14.35
C ASN A 331 3.29 6.98 13.81
N MET A 332 2.36 7.77 13.26
CA MET A 332 2.65 9.06 12.64
C MET A 332 2.13 10.25 13.45
N GLN A 333 1.57 10.03 14.64
CA GLN A 333 0.92 11.08 15.45
C GLN A 333 1.87 12.16 15.96
N ASP A 334 3.18 11.92 15.89
CA ASP A 334 4.25 12.84 16.34
C ASP A 334 4.63 13.91 15.31
N ILE A 335 4.12 13.82 14.09
CA ILE A 335 4.45 14.71 12.97
C ILE A 335 3.18 15.25 12.29
N SER A 336 3.31 16.32 11.51
CA SER A 336 2.16 16.94 10.82
C SER A 336 1.95 16.34 9.43
N HIS A 337 3.04 16.06 8.72
CA HIS A 337 3.00 15.69 7.31
C HIS A 337 3.86 14.46 7.03
N TRP A 338 3.27 13.45 6.41
CA TRP A 338 3.95 12.21 6.11
C TRP A 338 3.50 11.60 4.79
N GLY A 339 4.33 10.74 4.23
CA GLY A 339 4.03 10.05 2.98
C GLY A 339 4.20 8.56 3.10
N VAL A 340 3.65 7.84 2.13
CA VAL A 340 3.88 6.41 1.93
C VAL A 340 4.37 6.18 0.51
N MET A 341 5.32 5.26 0.35
CA MET A 341 5.71 4.72 -0.95
C MET A 341 5.73 3.20 -0.89
N THR A 342 4.97 2.53 -1.75
CA THR A 342 4.80 1.08 -1.72
C THR A 342 5.56 0.45 -2.89
N ILE A 343 6.62 -0.28 -2.58
CA ILE A 343 7.53 -0.86 -3.57
C ILE A 343 7.04 -2.26 -3.97
N GLY A 344 6.30 -2.30 -5.07
CA GLY A 344 5.73 -3.51 -5.65
C GLY A 344 6.16 -3.70 -7.11
N THR A 345 5.22 -4.14 -7.94
CA THR A 345 5.41 -4.22 -9.40
C THR A 345 5.72 -2.85 -10.01
N GLY A 346 5.13 -1.79 -9.46
CA GLY A 346 5.51 -0.39 -9.64
C GLY A 346 5.66 0.29 -8.28
N LEU A 347 5.59 1.62 -8.28
CA LEU A 347 5.64 2.45 -7.06
C LEU A 347 4.26 3.06 -6.77
N GLY A 348 3.57 2.56 -5.76
CA GLY A 348 2.41 3.26 -5.20
C GLY A 348 2.88 4.40 -4.30
N ASN A 349 2.10 5.49 -4.23
CA ASN A 349 2.45 6.63 -3.40
C ASN A 349 1.21 7.38 -2.89
N ALA A 350 1.32 7.94 -1.70
CA ALA A 350 0.37 8.90 -1.14
C ALA A 350 1.05 9.82 -0.12
N ARG A 351 0.45 10.99 0.14
CA ARG A 351 0.87 11.96 1.15
C ARG A 351 -0.33 12.36 2.00
N PHE A 352 -0.08 12.49 3.29
CA PHE A 352 -1.07 12.74 4.31
C PHE A 352 -0.72 13.95 5.18
N THR A 353 -1.75 14.62 5.65
CA THR A 353 -1.71 15.58 6.76
C THR A 353 -2.48 14.99 7.93
N ASN A 354 -1.85 14.87 9.10
CA ASN A 354 -2.57 14.50 10.31
C ASN A 354 -3.56 15.59 10.69
N ARG A 355 -4.77 15.18 11.07
CA ARG A 355 -5.79 16.09 11.55
C ARG A 355 -5.58 16.29 13.04
N THR A 356 -5.31 17.51 13.43
CA THR A 356 -5.44 17.95 14.81
C THR A 356 -6.92 18.20 15.06
N ASP A 357 -7.52 17.47 16.00
CA ASP A 357 -8.88 17.74 16.48
C ASP A 357 -9.05 19.17 17.01
#